data_AF-A0A3S1ZY66-F1
#
_entry.id   AF-A0A3S1ZY66-F1
#
_cell.length_a   1.000
_cell.length_b   1.000
_cell.length_c   1.000
_cell.angle_alpha   90.00
_cell.angle_beta   90.00
_cell.angle_gamma   90.00
#
_symmetry.space_group_name_H-M   'P 1'
#
loop_
_entity.id
_entity.type
_entity.pdbx_description
1 polymer ?
#
loop_
_entity_poly.entity_id
_entity_poly.type
_entity_poly.pdbx_seq_one_letter_code
_entity_poly.pdbx_strand_id
1 'polypeptide(L)'
;MAASWSASASNHGAAAPRAGTPISGTSVDALTRFGLIAAVAVLFSISGGMLWLVGYNYDGLFGNPATKIHPSTYLIVLLLAWRSCASGNPVGHIVHLADRRPASALMAAISIVLLVVVIARQRPGMAGMIDTFVAAALLVLMLSEDDERTFAGLQTVVHVVMTANALLALFEFATKTLIFPYRLDGVAFTTDLRSSALQGHPLANAMVTSIYVLALLSGARSLSMPVRIGLIGLQCAALVAFGGRTAMVTTVV
;
A
#
# COMPACT_ATOMS: atom_id res chain seq x y z
N MET A 1 -54.92 53.64 27.55
CA MET A 1 -53.62 54.24 27.91
C MET A 1 -52.56 53.19 27.71
N ALA A 2 -51.59 53.49 26.86
CA ALA A 2 -50.55 52.57 26.40
C ALA A 2 -49.50 52.29 27.47
N ALA A 3 -48.95 51.07 27.47
CA ALA A 3 -47.68 50.78 28.12
C ALA A 3 -46.86 49.85 27.19
N SER A 4 -45.92 50.48 26.51
CA SER A 4 -44.86 49.91 25.69
C SER A 4 -43.91 49.06 26.54
N TRP A 5 -43.60 47.85 26.11
CA TRP A 5 -42.47 47.06 26.63
C TRP A 5 -41.31 47.14 25.62
N SER A 6 -40.27 47.87 26.00
CA SER A 6 -38.96 47.88 25.34
C SER A 6 -38.09 46.75 25.91
N ALA A 7 -37.75 45.76 25.08
CA ALA A 7 -36.81 44.71 25.45
C ALA A 7 -35.37 45.26 25.45
N SER A 8 -34.75 45.26 26.63
CA SER A 8 -33.32 45.52 26.83
C SER A 8 -32.53 44.26 26.48
N ALA A 9 -31.66 44.36 25.47
CA ALA A 9 -30.71 43.32 25.09
C ALA A 9 -29.58 43.19 26.13
N SER A 10 -29.47 42.04 26.80
CA SER A 10 -28.25 41.63 27.50
C SER A 10 -27.43 40.72 26.60
N ASN A 11 -26.33 41.29 26.10
CA ASN A 11 -25.36 40.64 25.24
C ASN A 11 -24.46 39.71 26.09
N HIS A 12 -24.84 38.44 26.22
CA HIS A 12 -23.92 37.40 26.71
C HIS A 12 -23.09 36.90 25.54
N GLY A 13 -21.82 37.31 25.53
CA GLY A 13 -20.80 36.86 24.61
C GLY A 13 -20.59 35.35 24.72
N ALA A 14 -21.31 34.60 23.89
CA ALA A 14 -20.88 33.28 23.47
C ALA A 14 -19.66 33.50 22.56
N ALA A 15 -18.48 33.18 23.08
CA ALA A 15 -17.28 33.08 22.26
C ALA A 15 -17.56 32.06 21.15
N ALA A 16 -17.81 32.57 19.94
CA ALA A 16 -17.93 31.77 18.74
C ALA A 16 -16.66 30.89 18.64
N PRO A 17 -16.78 29.59 18.38
CA PRO A 17 -15.61 28.81 18.03
C PRO A 17 -15.00 29.51 16.82
N ARG A 18 -13.74 29.94 16.95
CA ARG A 18 -12.96 30.44 15.82
C ARG A 18 -13.04 29.37 14.75
N ALA A 19 -13.87 29.63 13.75
CA ALA A 19 -13.88 28.86 12.52
C ALA A 19 -12.44 28.87 12.03
N GLY A 20 -11.76 27.74 12.20
CA GLY A 20 -10.47 27.54 11.57
C GLY A 20 -10.64 27.92 10.12
N THR A 21 -9.82 28.85 9.66
CA THR A 21 -9.65 29.14 8.25
C THR A 21 -9.72 27.83 7.49
N PRO A 22 -10.61 27.69 6.49
CA PRO A 22 -10.65 26.47 5.70
C PRO A 22 -9.23 26.30 5.17
N ILE A 23 -8.58 25.19 5.53
CA ILE A 23 -7.34 24.79 4.88
C ILE A 23 -7.77 24.61 3.44
N SER A 24 -7.48 25.63 2.63
CA SER A 24 -7.65 25.65 1.19
C SER A 24 -7.25 24.29 0.68
N GLY A 25 -8.15 23.59 -0.02
CA GLY A 25 -7.92 22.23 -0.50
C GLY A 25 -6.59 22.13 -1.22
N THR A 26 -5.58 21.60 -0.53
CA THR A 26 -4.25 21.42 -1.10
C THR A 26 -4.24 20.04 -1.71
N SER A 27 -4.56 19.99 -3.01
CA SER A 27 -4.21 18.84 -3.85
C SER A 27 -2.82 18.33 -3.45
N VAL A 28 -2.66 17.01 -3.37
CA VAL A 28 -1.37 16.37 -3.07
C VAL A 28 -0.30 17.00 -3.98
N ASP A 29 0.78 17.50 -3.39
CA ASP A 29 1.84 18.16 -4.14
C ASP A 29 2.49 17.15 -5.10
N ALA A 30 3.08 17.65 -6.19
CA ALA A 30 3.61 16.78 -7.23
C ALA A 30 4.64 15.76 -6.68
N LEU A 31 5.50 16.18 -5.74
CA LEU A 31 6.50 15.31 -5.12
C LEU A 31 5.83 14.18 -4.33
N THR A 32 4.87 14.50 -3.46
CA THR A 32 4.13 13.47 -2.71
C THR A 32 3.40 12.51 -3.65
N ARG A 33 2.74 13.03 -4.70
CA ARG A 33 2.06 12.19 -5.70
C ARG A 33 3.01 11.25 -6.42
N PHE A 34 4.09 11.77 -7.00
CA PHE A 34 5.08 10.96 -7.70
C PHE A 34 5.74 9.96 -6.75
N GLY A 35 6.02 10.36 -5.51
CA GLY A 35 6.55 9.50 -4.47
C GLY A 35 5.61 8.34 -4.12
N LEU A 36 4.32 8.58 -3.94
CA LEU A 36 3.34 7.53 -3.66
C LEU A 36 3.23 6.54 -4.82
N ILE A 37 3.19 7.04 -6.05
CA ILE A 37 3.19 6.21 -7.27
C ILE A 37 4.46 5.36 -7.35
N ALA A 38 5.62 5.95 -7.10
CA ALA A 38 6.89 5.23 -7.06
C ALA A 38 6.94 4.20 -5.94
N ALA A 39 6.43 4.53 -4.74
CA ALA A 39 6.41 3.61 -3.60
C ALA A 39 5.56 2.37 -3.89
N VAL A 40 4.38 2.55 -4.49
CA VAL A 40 3.52 1.43 -4.92
C VAL A 40 4.16 0.65 -6.07
N ALA A 41 4.77 1.33 -7.05
CA ALA A 41 5.50 0.65 -8.12
C ALA A 41 6.62 -0.23 -7.58
N VAL A 42 7.42 0.27 -6.64
CA VAL A 42 8.48 -0.48 -5.95
C VAL A 42 7.91 -1.65 -5.16
N LEU A 43 6.84 -1.43 -4.38
CA LEU A 43 6.19 -2.47 -3.58
C LEU A 43 5.71 -3.66 -4.42
N PHE A 44 5.17 -3.41 -5.61
CA PHE A 44 4.63 -4.45 -6.48
C PHE A 44 5.62 -4.96 -7.55
N SER A 45 6.78 -4.33 -7.74
CA SER A 45 7.70 -4.74 -8.82
C SER A 45 9.02 -5.31 -8.32
N ILE A 46 9.40 -5.02 -7.07
CA ILE A 46 10.68 -5.44 -6.51
C ILE A 46 10.41 -6.43 -5.39
N SER A 47 10.75 -7.70 -5.62
CA SER A 47 10.70 -8.71 -4.57
C SER A 47 11.96 -8.72 -3.72
N GLY A 48 11.85 -9.33 -2.54
CA GLY A 48 12.99 -9.54 -1.66
C GLY A 48 14.12 -10.39 -2.28
N GLY A 49 13.77 -11.35 -3.15
CA GLY A 49 14.76 -12.09 -3.95
C GLY A 49 15.56 -11.20 -4.90
N MET A 50 14.94 -10.18 -5.49
CA MET A 50 15.62 -9.19 -6.34
C MET A 50 16.50 -8.24 -5.52
N LEU A 51 16.01 -7.81 -4.35
CA LEU A 51 16.79 -7.01 -3.41
C LEU A 51 18.06 -7.73 -2.97
N TRP A 52 18.02 -9.05 -2.82
CA TRP A 52 19.20 -9.84 -2.51
C TRP A 52 20.28 -9.76 -3.59
N LEU A 53 19.92 -9.70 -4.87
CA LEU A 53 20.87 -9.61 -5.98
C LEU A 53 21.71 -8.33 -5.94
N VAL A 54 21.16 -7.26 -5.36
CA VAL A 54 21.85 -5.99 -5.17
C VAL A 54 22.50 -5.87 -3.78
N GLY A 55 22.57 -6.96 -3.02
CA GLY A 55 23.18 -7.01 -1.69
C GLY A 55 22.29 -6.53 -0.54
N TYR A 56 21.00 -6.30 -0.79
CA TYR A 56 20.05 -5.86 0.23
C TYR A 56 19.36 -7.08 0.88
N ASN A 57 19.79 -7.41 2.10
CA ASN A 57 19.31 -8.57 2.84
C ASN A 57 17.95 -8.32 3.52
N TYR A 58 16.89 -8.35 2.69
CA TYR A 58 15.50 -8.25 3.11
C TYR A 58 14.95 -9.58 3.63
N ASP A 59 15.00 -10.63 2.83
CA ASP A 59 14.37 -11.94 3.15
C ASP A 59 15.22 -12.88 4.02
N GLY A 60 16.45 -12.50 4.40
CA GLY A 60 17.33 -13.40 5.15
C GLY A 60 16.85 -13.66 6.58
N LEU A 61 17.35 -14.72 7.20
CA LEU A 61 16.97 -15.05 8.57
C LEU A 61 17.66 -14.15 9.59
N PHE A 62 18.90 -13.74 9.28
CA PHE A 62 19.73 -12.86 10.10
C PHE A 62 20.15 -11.63 9.30
N GLY A 63 20.68 -10.63 10.00
CA GLY A 63 21.21 -9.42 9.39
C GLY A 63 20.81 -8.15 10.14
N ASN A 64 21.14 -7.01 9.53
CA ASN A 64 20.80 -5.71 10.07
C ASN A 64 19.28 -5.50 10.06
N PRO A 65 18.64 -5.12 11.18
CA PRO A 65 17.20 -4.82 11.21
C PRO A 65 16.75 -3.79 10.17
N ALA A 66 17.60 -2.84 9.78
CA ALA A 66 17.28 -1.85 8.75
C ALA A 66 17.11 -2.51 7.37
N THR A 67 17.95 -3.47 7.00
CA THR A 67 17.81 -4.13 5.69
C THR A 67 16.62 -5.07 5.62
N LYS A 68 15.97 -5.36 6.76
CA LYS A 68 14.78 -6.20 6.82
C LYS A 68 13.50 -5.47 6.43
N ILE A 69 13.51 -4.15 6.35
CA ILE A 69 12.34 -3.35 5.97
C ILE A 69 12.37 -3.13 4.46
N HIS A 70 11.20 -3.20 3.81
CA HIS A 70 11.11 -3.03 2.37
C HIS A 70 11.38 -1.56 1.97
N PRO A 71 12.12 -1.28 0.88
CA PRO A 71 12.39 0.08 0.42
C PRO A 71 11.13 0.95 0.22
N SER A 72 10.00 0.37 -0.19
CA SER A 72 8.73 1.10 -0.32
C SER A 72 8.22 1.66 1.01
N THR A 73 8.46 0.95 2.11
CA THR A 73 8.02 1.37 3.45
C THR A 73 8.80 2.60 3.90
N TYR A 74 10.10 2.64 3.64
CA TYR A 74 10.91 3.84 3.85
C TYR A 74 10.39 5.02 3.04
N LEU A 75 10.06 4.81 1.76
CA LEU A 75 9.49 5.86 0.92
C LEU A 75 8.16 6.40 1.49
N ILE A 76 7.25 5.52 1.92
CA ILE A 76 5.96 5.93 2.50
C ILE A 76 6.16 6.74 3.77
N VAL A 77 7.05 6.32 4.67
CA VAL A 77 7.36 7.05 5.90
C VAL A 77 7.99 8.41 5.60
N LEU A 78 8.92 8.48 4.65
CA LEU A 78 9.56 9.74 4.25
C LEU A 78 8.56 10.71 3.60
N LEU A 79 7.62 10.21 2.80
CA LEU A 79 6.59 11.03 2.16
C LEU A 79 5.61 11.59 3.20
N LEU A 80 5.19 10.77 4.18
CA LEU A 80 4.36 11.24 5.28
C LEU A 80 5.08 12.31 6.10
N ALA A 81 6.36 12.10 6.43
CA ALA A 81 7.16 13.07 7.16
C ALA A 81 7.34 14.38 6.37
N TRP A 82 7.68 14.27 5.08
CA TRP A 82 7.78 15.41 4.17
C TRP A 82 6.48 16.20 4.14
N ARG A 83 5.35 15.54 3.89
CA ARG A 83 4.03 16.17 3.80
C ARG A 83 3.62 16.84 5.11
N SER A 84 3.88 16.17 6.23
CA SER A 84 3.65 16.71 7.57
C SER A 84 4.46 17.99 7.79
N CYS A 85 5.75 18.00 7.43
CA CYS A 85 6.60 19.20 7.55
C CYS A 85 6.19 20.30 6.56
N ALA A 86 5.89 19.96 5.31
CA ALA A 86 5.49 20.90 4.26
C ALA A 86 4.15 21.59 4.58
N SER A 87 3.29 20.96 5.38
CA SER A 87 2.03 21.56 5.86
C SER A 87 2.22 22.67 6.90
N GLY A 88 3.44 22.85 7.44
CA GLY A 88 3.75 23.84 8.48
C GLY A 88 3.29 23.46 9.89
N ASN A 89 2.38 22.49 10.04
CA ASN A 89 1.96 21.94 11.34
C ASN A 89 1.96 20.40 11.29
N PRO A 90 3.10 19.74 11.57
CA PRO A 90 3.23 18.30 11.38
C PRO A 90 2.28 17.49 12.28
N VAL A 91 2.10 17.91 13.53
CA VAL A 91 1.20 17.21 14.47
C VAL A 91 -0.25 17.41 14.06
N GLY A 92 -0.64 18.64 13.72
CA GLY A 92 -1.99 18.93 13.25
C GLY A 92 -2.35 18.17 11.97
N HIS A 93 -1.39 18.01 11.05
CA HIS A 93 -1.59 17.22 9.84
C HIS A 93 -1.84 15.73 10.15
N ILE A 94 -1.03 15.10 11.00
CA ILE A 94 -1.21 13.70 11.37
C ILE A 94 -2.55 13.49 12.08
N VAL A 95 -2.93 14.38 13.00
CA VAL A 95 -4.24 14.34 13.68
C VAL A 95 -5.37 14.47 12.67
N HIS A 96 -5.27 15.40 11.71
CA HIS A 96 -6.27 15.57 10.66
C HIS A 96 -6.46 14.29 9.81
N LEU A 97 -5.36 13.63 9.41
CA LEU A 97 -5.42 12.36 8.69
C LEU A 97 -6.05 11.26 9.55
N ALA A 98 -5.71 11.22 10.83
CA ALA A 98 -6.26 10.24 11.77
C ALA A 98 -7.77 10.41 11.96
N ASP A 99 -8.26 11.65 12.06
CA ASP A 99 -9.69 11.94 12.15
C ASP A 99 -10.45 11.55 10.88
N ARG A 100 -9.83 11.71 9.70
CA ARG A 100 -10.41 11.29 8.41
C ARG A 100 -10.46 9.77 8.25
N ARG A 101 -9.46 9.04 8.76
CA ARG A 101 -9.35 7.58 8.62
C ARG A 101 -8.98 6.94 9.97
N PRO A 102 -9.90 6.92 10.95
CA PRO A 102 -9.61 6.47 12.32
C PRO A 102 -9.21 4.99 12.38
N ALA A 103 -9.77 4.15 11.51
CA ALA A 103 -9.40 2.74 11.42
C ALA A 103 -7.93 2.55 10.99
N SER A 104 -7.48 3.29 9.97
CA SER A 104 -6.08 3.25 9.52
C SER A 104 -5.14 3.85 10.56
N ALA A 105 -5.54 4.90 11.26
CA ALA A 105 -4.78 5.45 12.37
C ALA A 105 -4.64 4.45 13.53
N LEU A 106 -5.72 3.76 13.91
CA LEU A 106 -5.70 2.72 14.92
C LEU A 106 -4.78 1.57 14.51
N MET A 107 -4.87 1.12 13.26
CA MET A 107 -4.00 0.08 12.70
C MET A 107 -2.53 0.52 12.76
N ALA A 108 -2.21 1.75 12.36
CA ALA A 108 -0.85 2.29 12.46
C ALA A 108 -0.38 2.31 13.93
N ALA A 109 -1.21 2.80 14.85
CA ALA A 109 -0.88 2.87 16.27
C ALA A 109 -0.61 1.49 16.88
N ILE A 110 -1.51 0.52 16.66
CA ILE A 110 -1.33 -0.86 17.14
C ILE A 110 -0.08 -1.49 16.53
N SER A 111 0.19 -1.25 15.25
CA SER A 111 1.36 -1.80 14.56
C SER A 111 2.66 -1.19 15.08
N ILE A 112 2.68 0.10 15.41
CA ILE A 112 3.81 0.77 16.04
C ILE A 112 4.03 0.23 17.46
N VAL A 113 2.97 0.06 18.25
CA VAL A 113 3.06 -0.54 19.60
C VAL A 113 3.60 -1.96 19.52
N LEU A 114 3.09 -2.78 18.60
CA LEU A 114 3.58 -4.13 18.37
C LEU A 114 5.05 -4.12 17.98
N LEU A 115 5.46 -3.23 17.07
CA LEU A 115 6.86 -3.05 16.70
C LEU A 115 7.75 -2.74 17.91
N VAL A 116 7.33 -1.80 18.76
CA VAL A 116 8.05 -1.45 20.00
C VAL A 116 8.17 -2.66 20.93
N VAL A 117 7.09 -3.42 21.13
CA VAL A 117 7.10 -4.63 21.97
C VAL A 117 8.06 -5.69 21.41
N VAL A 118 8.07 -5.87 20.10
CA VAL A 118 8.89 -6.87 19.42
C VAL A 118 10.38 -6.50 19.50
N ILE A 119 10.72 -5.22 19.29
CA ILE A 119 12.08 -4.68 19.47
C ILE A 119 12.52 -4.85 20.94
N ALA A 120 11.67 -4.46 21.89
CA ALA A 120 11.97 -4.57 23.31
C ALA A 120 12.19 -6.04 23.74
N ARG A 121 11.52 -6.99 23.08
CA ARG A 121 11.65 -8.44 23.34
C ARG A 121 12.69 -9.15 22.46
N GLN A 122 13.41 -8.42 21.60
CA GLN A 122 14.44 -8.96 20.70
C GLN A 122 13.97 -10.19 19.91
N ARG A 123 12.71 -10.18 19.46
CA ARG A 123 12.12 -11.32 18.75
C ARG A 123 12.51 -11.28 17.26
N PRO A 124 12.87 -12.42 16.64
CA PRO A 124 13.12 -12.49 15.20
C PRO A 124 11.83 -12.25 14.39
N GLY A 125 11.96 -11.82 13.13
CA GLY A 125 10.81 -11.60 12.23
C GLY A 125 10.18 -10.19 12.30
N MET A 126 10.90 -9.20 12.83
CA MET A 126 10.37 -7.86 13.13
C MET A 126 9.84 -7.11 11.89
N ALA A 127 10.53 -7.20 10.77
CA ALA A 127 10.31 -6.25 9.67
C ALA A 127 9.16 -6.62 8.74
N GLY A 128 8.86 -7.91 8.59
CA GLY A 128 7.68 -8.34 7.84
C GLY A 128 6.37 -7.76 8.41
N MET A 129 6.29 -7.56 9.73
CA MET A 129 5.14 -6.89 10.35
C MET A 129 5.08 -5.39 10.05
N ILE A 130 6.23 -4.73 9.91
CA ILE A 130 6.32 -3.31 9.57
C ILE A 130 5.81 -3.11 8.14
N ASP A 131 6.32 -3.88 7.20
CA ASP A 131 5.94 -3.79 5.80
C ASP A 131 4.47 -4.19 5.58
N THR A 132 3.99 -5.20 6.33
CA THR A 132 2.60 -5.66 6.19
C THR A 132 1.60 -4.68 6.78
N PHE A 133 1.85 -4.16 7.99
CA PHE A 133 0.84 -3.41 8.73
C PHE A 133 1.10 -1.91 8.79
N VAL A 134 2.34 -1.49 9.11
CA VAL A 134 2.66 -0.06 9.20
C VAL A 134 2.59 0.58 7.82
N ALA A 135 3.26 0.01 6.82
CA ALA A 135 3.27 0.59 5.48
C ALA A 135 1.85 0.69 4.88
N ALA A 136 1.04 -0.36 5.03
CA ALA A 136 -0.35 -0.38 4.58
C ALA A 136 -1.20 0.70 5.28
N ALA A 137 -1.09 0.81 6.61
CA ALA A 137 -1.84 1.81 7.37
C ALA A 137 -1.46 3.24 6.98
N LEU A 138 -0.15 3.52 6.85
CA LEU A 138 0.34 4.83 6.45
C LEU A 138 -0.05 5.19 5.01
N LEU A 139 -0.01 4.22 4.08
CA LEU A 139 -0.45 4.43 2.71
C LEU A 139 -1.93 4.82 2.66
N VAL A 140 -2.81 4.11 3.37
CA VAL A 140 -4.25 4.43 3.39
C VAL A 140 -4.53 5.78 4.08
N LEU A 141 -3.76 6.15 5.11
CA LEU A 141 -3.84 7.49 5.71
C LEU A 141 -3.51 8.58 4.69
N MET A 142 -2.44 8.40 3.91
CA MET A 142 -2.05 9.36 2.86
C MET A 142 -3.07 9.44 1.73
N LEU A 143 -3.81 8.36 1.46
CA LEU A 143 -4.91 8.37 0.48
C LEU A 143 -6.18 9.08 0.98
N SER A 144 -6.20 9.63 2.20
CA SER A 144 -7.35 10.36 2.75
C SER A 144 -7.46 11.82 2.27
N GLU A 145 -6.45 12.34 1.58
CA GLU A 145 -6.41 13.70 1.05
C GLU A 145 -7.24 13.86 -0.26
N ASP A 146 -7.99 12.84 -0.68
CA ASP A 146 -8.95 12.86 -1.80
C ASP A 146 -8.41 13.44 -3.14
N ASP A 147 -7.22 13.02 -3.58
CA ASP A 147 -6.65 13.42 -4.89
C ASP A 147 -6.89 12.36 -5.99
N GLU A 148 -7.87 12.62 -6.85
CA GLU A 148 -8.24 11.74 -7.98
C GLU A 148 -7.07 11.46 -8.92
N ARG A 149 -6.15 12.42 -9.13
CA ARG A 149 -4.98 12.23 -10.01
C ARG A 149 -4.01 11.22 -9.43
N THR A 150 -3.74 11.30 -8.12
CA THR A 150 -2.93 10.30 -7.42
C THR A 150 -3.60 8.93 -7.49
N PHE A 151 -4.90 8.82 -7.22
CA PHE A 151 -5.64 7.56 -7.32
C PHE A 151 -5.57 6.94 -8.72
N ALA A 152 -5.79 7.72 -9.78
CA ALA A 152 -5.69 7.26 -11.15
C ALA A 152 -4.27 6.78 -11.50
N GLY A 153 -3.24 7.48 -11.02
CA GLY A 153 -1.84 7.09 -11.18
C GLY A 153 -1.50 5.76 -10.48
N LEU A 154 -1.94 5.60 -9.24
CA LEU A 154 -1.78 4.37 -8.46
C LEU A 154 -2.49 3.20 -9.12
N GLN A 155 -3.72 3.41 -9.57
CA GLN A 155 -4.49 2.39 -10.28
C GLN A 155 -3.78 1.96 -11.57
N THR A 156 -3.26 2.92 -12.34
CA THR A 156 -2.51 2.64 -13.57
C THR A 156 -1.27 1.80 -13.28
N VAL A 157 -0.49 2.15 -12.25
CA VAL A 157 0.70 1.37 -11.85
C VAL A 157 0.31 -0.06 -11.48
N VAL A 158 -0.72 -0.25 -10.66
CA VAL A 158 -1.16 -1.60 -10.28
C VAL A 158 -1.56 -2.41 -11.52
N HIS A 159 -2.34 -1.83 -12.45
CA HIS A 159 -2.70 -2.51 -13.69
C HIS A 159 -1.48 -2.89 -14.54
N VAL A 160 -0.55 -1.97 -14.73
CA VAL A 160 0.66 -2.19 -15.54
C VAL A 160 1.53 -3.28 -14.90
N VAL A 161 1.83 -3.17 -13.61
CA VAL A 161 2.69 -4.12 -12.90
C VAL A 161 2.07 -5.50 -12.83
N MET A 162 0.77 -5.61 -12.52
CA MET A 162 0.09 -6.91 -12.49
C MET A 162 -0.01 -7.55 -13.88
N THR A 163 -0.14 -6.75 -14.94
CA THR A 163 -0.11 -7.26 -16.32
C THR A 163 1.28 -7.76 -16.69
N ALA A 164 2.32 -6.98 -16.41
CA ALA A 164 3.71 -7.37 -16.65
C ALA A 164 4.07 -8.65 -15.87
N ASN A 165 3.68 -8.73 -14.59
CA ASN A 165 3.89 -9.89 -13.74
C ASN A 165 3.20 -11.15 -14.30
N ALA A 166 1.96 -11.03 -14.77
CA ALA A 166 1.22 -12.15 -15.36
C ALA A 166 1.87 -12.64 -16.67
N LEU A 167 2.27 -11.73 -17.55
CA LEU A 167 2.98 -12.08 -18.78
C LEU A 167 4.32 -12.76 -18.49
N LEU A 168 5.07 -12.23 -17.52
CA LEU A 168 6.32 -12.82 -17.06
C LEU A 168 6.11 -14.23 -16.51
N ALA A 169 5.06 -14.44 -15.71
CA ALA A 169 4.73 -15.75 -15.16
C ALA A 169 4.40 -16.79 -16.23
N LEU A 170 3.64 -16.40 -17.26
CA LEU A 170 3.33 -17.27 -18.41
C LEU A 170 4.59 -17.57 -19.24
N PHE A 171 5.47 -16.59 -19.41
CA PHE A 171 6.76 -16.79 -20.07
C PHE A 171 7.65 -17.77 -19.30
N GLU A 172 7.80 -17.60 -17.99
CA GLU A 172 8.55 -18.54 -17.13
C GLU A 172 7.96 -19.94 -17.20
N PHE A 173 6.62 -20.05 -17.19
CA PHE A 173 5.92 -21.32 -17.27
C PHE A 173 6.13 -22.03 -18.62
N ALA A 174 6.14 -21.29 -19.73
CA ALA A 174 6.34 -21.83 -21.07
C ALA A 174 7.79 -22.22 -21.33
N THR A 175 8.75 -21.39 -20.91
CA THR A 175 10.20 -21.61 -21.15
C THR A 175 10.86 -22.51 -20.12
N LYS A 176 10.19 -22.79 -18.99
CA LYS A 176 10.76 -23.50 -17.83
C LYS A 176 12.00 -22.81 -17.26
N THR A 177 12.18 -21.53 -17.56
CA THR A 177 13.30 -20.72 -17.09
C THR A 177 12.76 -19.67 -16.13
N LEU A 178 13.19 -19.73 -14.87
CA LEU A 178 12.83 -18.75 -13.85
C LEU A 178 13.75 -17.54 -13.97
N ILE A 179 13.20 -16.37 -14.26
CA ILE A 179 13.99 -15.14 -14.39
C ILE A 179 14.39 -14.63 -13.00
N PHE A 180 13.46 -14.67 -12.05
CA PHE A 180 13.71 -14.33 -10.66
C PHE A 180 13.36 -15.53 -9.77
N PRO A 181 14.21 -16.57 -9.71
CA PRO A 181 13.92 -17.76 -8.91
C PRO A 181 13.76 -17.37 -7.44
N TYR A 182 12.83 -18.03 -6.76
CA TYR A 182 12.63 -17.84 -5.33
C TYR A 182 13.94 -18.11 -4.56
N ARG A 183 14.26 -17.22 -3.62
CA ARG A 183 15.47 -17.31 -2.79
C ARG A 183 15.08 -17.39 -1.33
N LEU A 184 15.63 -18.38 -0.64
CA LEU A 184 15.56 -18.47 0.82
C LEU A 184 16.97 -18.26 1.36
N ASP A 185 17.16 -17.22 2.17
CA ASP A 185 18.46 -16.84 2.73
C ASP A 185 19.55 -16.70 1.66
N GLY A 186 19.17 -16.13 0.50
CA GLY A 186 20.06 -15.91 -0.63
C GLY A 186 20.28 -17.11 -1.54
N VAL A 187 19.88 -18.31 -1.14
CA VAL A 187 20.01 -19.53 -1.94
C VAL A 187 18.78 -19.69 -2.84
N ALA A 188 19.00 -19.80 -4.15
CA ALA A 188 17.93 -20.04 -5.10
C ALA A 188 17.33 -21.45 -4.89
N PHE A 189 16.01 -21.49 -4.71
CA PHE A 189 15.27 -22.72 -4.46
C PHE A 189 14.88 -23.37 -5.79
N THR A 190 15.76 -24.22 -6.32
CA THR A 190 15.63 -24.82 -7.66
C THR A 190 14.63 -25.98 -7.73
N THR A 191 14.13 -26.45 -6.59
CA THR A 191 13.16 -27.55 -6.52
C THR A 191 11.72 -27.11 -6.76
N ASP A 192 11.41 -25.81 -6.61
CA ASP A 192 10.10 -25.25 -6.93
C ASP A 192 10.11 -24.69 -8.35
N LEU A 193 9.51 -25.44 -9.29
CA LEU A 193 9.45 -25.10 -10.71
C LEU A 193 8.28 -24.18 -11.07
N ARG A 194 7.52 -23.71 -10.07
CA ARG A 194 6.41 -22.77 -10.29
C ARG A 194 6.96 -21.38 -10.58
N SER A 195 6.24 -20.64 -11.42
CA SER A 195 6.64 -19.27 -11.78
C SER A 195 6.69 -18.38 -10.53
N SER A 196 7.75 -17.59 -10.40
CA SER A 196 7.98 -16.67 -9.29
C SER A 196 7.94 -15.21 -9.73
N ALA A 197 8.12 -14.92 -11.03
CA ALA A 197 7.92 -13.63 -11.66
C ALA A 197 8.44 -12.44 -10.81
N LEU A 198 7.75 -11.29 -10.81
CA LEU A 198 8.22 -10.10 -10.09
C LEU A 198 8.15 -10.27 -8.56
N GLN A 199 7.15 -11.00 -8.03
CA GLN A 199 6.97 -11.13 -6.58
C GLN A 199 7.90 -12.13 -5.90
N GLY A 200 8.73 -12.84 -6.67
CA GLY A 200 9.79 -13.69 -6.14
C GLY A 200 9.31 -14.93 -5.38
N HIS A 201 8.01 -15.12 -5.15
CA HIS A 201 7.45 -16.30 -4.49
C HIS A 201 6.10 -16.71 -5.13
N PRO A 202 5.92 -17.98 -5.57
CA PRO A 202 4.69 -18.44 -6.23
C PRO A 202 3.41 -18.26 -5.40
N LEU A 203 3.46 -18.61 -4.10
CA LEU A 203 2.33 -18.43 -3.18
C LEU A 203 1.92 -16.95 -3.02
N ALA A 204 2.89 -16.05 -2.83
CA ALA A 204 2.62 -14.62 -2.71
C ALA A 204 2.02 -14.05 -4.01
N ASN A 205 2.56 -14.46 -5.17
CA ASN A 205 1.98 -14.14 -6.47
C ASN A 205 0.52 -14.58 -6.58
N ALA A 206 0.20 -15.82 -6.20
CA ALA A 206 -1.15 -16.32 -6.28
C ALA A 206 -2.11 -15.49 -5.41
N MET A 207 -1.71 -15.16 -4.19
CA MET A 207 -2.51 -14.32 -3.28
C MET A 207 -2.76 -12.92 -3.85
N VAL A 208 -1.71 -12.21 -4.26
CA VAL A 208 -1.82 -10.84 -4.81
C VAL A 208 -2.64 -10.84 -6.10
N THR A 209 -2.43 -11.83 -6.96
CA THR A 209 -3.18 -11.99 -8.21
C THR A 209 -4.67 -12.24 -7.94
N SER A 210 -5.01 -13.10 -6.98
CA SER A 210 -6.40 -13.34 -6.55
C SER A 210 -7.06 -12.06 -6.03
N ILE A 211 -6.39 -11.31 -5.16
CA ILE A 211 -6.91 -10.02 -4.64
C ILE A 211 -7.15 -9.04 -5.78
N TYR A 212 -6.22 -8.97 -6.74
CA TYR A 212 -6.37 -8.10 -7.91
C TYR A 212 -7.52 -8.53 -8.83
N VAL A 213 -7.75 -9.83 -9.02
CA VAL A 213 -8.93 -10.33 -9.75
C VAL A 213 -10.23 -9.95 -9.03
N LEU A 214 -10.30 -10.09 -7.70
CA LEU A 214 -11.46 -9.64 -6.92
C LEU A 214 -11.68 -8.12 -7.06
N ALA A 215 -10.61 -7.32 -7.09
CA ALA A 215 -10.70 -5.89 -7.32
C ALA A 215 -11.25 -5.55 -8.72
N LEU A 216 -10.81 -6.28 -9.76
CA LEU A 216 -11.35 -6.14 -11.12
C LEU A 216 -12.84 -6.50 -11.18
N LEU A 217 -13.26 -7.57 -10.47
CA LEU A 217 -14.64 -8.02 -10.39
C LEU A 217 -15.54 -7.05 -9.61
N SER A 218 -15.05 -6.51 -8.49
CA SER A 218 -15.80 -5.57 -7.62
C SER A 218 -16.11 -4.23 -8.29
N GLY A 219 -15.36 -3.86 -9.32
CA GLY A 219 -15.70 -2.75 -10.21
C GLY A 219 -14.53 -1.82 -10.46
N ALA A 220 -13.68 -2.17 -11.42
CA ALA A 220 -12.72 -1.22 -12.02
C ALA A 220 -13.47 -0.19 -12.90
N ARG A 221 -14.00 0.87 -12.30
CA ARG A 221 -14.87 1.88 -12.98
C ARG A 221 -14.19 2.61 -14.14
N SER A 222 -12.87 2.67 -14.16
CA SER A 222 -12.10 3.36 -15.19
C SER A 222 -11.70 2.49 -16.39
N LEU A 223 -11.97 1.19 -16.36
CA LEU A 223 -11.66 0.28 -17.47
C LEU A 223 -12.90 -0.08 -18.28
N SER A 224 -12.75 -0.16 -19.61
CA SER A 224 -13.79 -0.69 -20.49
C SER A 224 -14.02 -2.18 -20.20
N MET A 225 -15.27 -2.63 -20.35
CA MET A 225 -15.66 -4.02 -20.07
C MET A 225 -14.79 -5.07 -20.82
N PRO A 226 -14.44 -4.89 -22.10
CA PRO A 226 -13.58 -5.85 -22.80
C PRO A 226 -12.16 -5.94 -22.22
N VAL A 227 -11.55 -4.79 -21.90
CA VAL A 227 -10.20 -4.74 -21.30
C VAL A 227 -10.22 -5.41 -19.93
N ARG A 228 -11.27 -5.14 -19.13
CA ARG A 228 -11.44 -5.74 -17.81
C ARG A 228 -11.55 -7.26 -17.88
N ILE A 229 -12.38 -7.79 -18.78
CA ILE A 229 -12.50 -9.24 -18.99
C ILE A 229 -11.17 -9.84 -19.47
N GLY A 230 -10.49 -9.17 -20.41
CA GLY A 230 -9.18 -9.60 -20.89
C GLY A 230 -8.14 -9.68 -19.78
N LEU A 231 -8.09 -8.68 -18.89
CA LEU A 231 -7.22 -8.69 -17.72
C LEU A 231 -7.59 -9.81 -16.75
N ILE A 232 -8.88 -10.01 -16.45
CA ILE A 232 -9.31 -11.13 -15.60
C ILE A 232 -8.84 -12.47 -16.20
N GLY A 233 -9.07 -12.68 -17.50
CA GLY A 233 -8.63 -13.90 -18.19
C GLY A 233 -7.11 -14.11 -18.13
N LEU A 234 -6.34 -13.05 -18.35
CA LEU A 234 -4.87 -13.07 -18.25
C LEU A 234 -4.42 -13.45 -16.83
N GLN A 235 -5.02 -12.85 -15.79
CA GLN A 235 -4.67 -13.12 -14.41
C GLN A 235 -5.07 -14.55 -13.99
N CYS A 236 -6.22 -15.05 -14.45
CA CYS A 236 -6.62 -16.44 -14.25
C CYS A 236 -5.64 -17.43 -14.90
N ALA A 237 -5.13 -17.12 -16.10
CA ALA A 237 -4.10 -17.93 -16.74
C ALA A 237 -2.79 -17.93 -15.93
N ALA A 238 -2.38 -16.77 -15.42
CA ALA A 238 -1.19 -16.65 -14.57
C ALA A 238 -1.33 -17.42 -13.23
N LEU A 239 -2.53 -17.47 -12.62
CA LEU A 239 -2.78 -18.26 -11.41
C LEU A 239 -2.46 -19.75 -11.59
N VAL A 240 -2.67 -20.29 -12.79
CA VAL A 240 -2.28 -21.68 -13.12
C VAL A 240 -0.76 -21.84 -13.09
N ALA A 241 -0.02 -20.88 -13.67
CA ALA A 241 1.44 -20.88 -13.69
C ALA A 241 2.06 -20.77 -12.27
N PHE A 242 1.42 -20.01 -11.38
CA PHE A 242 1.82 -19.90 -9.97
C PHE A 242 1.46 -21.13 -9.12
N GLY A 243 0.70 -22.10 -9.66
CA GLY A 243 0.23 -23.28 -8.95
C GLY A 243 -0.91 -23.00 -7.96
N GLY A 244 -1.64 -21.89 -8.13
CA GLY A 244 -2.72 -21.42 -7.27
C GLY A 244 -4.07 -22.12 -7.50
N ARG A 245 -4.10 -23.44 -7.72
CA ARG A 245 -5.36 -24.16 -8.03
C ARG A 245 -6.45 -23.92 -6.98
N THR A 246 -6.09 -23.92 -5.70
CA THR A 246 -7.01 -23.60 -4.59
C THR A 246 -7.40 -22.12 -4.58
N ALA A 247 -6.43 -21.22 -4.80
CA ALA A 247 -6.66 -19.78 -4.87
C ALA A 247 -7.61 -19.40 -6.03
N MET A 248 -7.52 -20.06 -7.17
CA MET A 248 -8.41 -19.88 -8.32
C MET A 248 -9.85 -20.28 -7.97
N VAL A 249 -10.04 -21.43 -7.30
CA VAL A 249 -11.37 -21.87 -6.84
C VAL A 249 -11.96 -20.89 -5.85
N THR A 250 -11.20 -20.43 -4.84
CA THR A 250 -11.70 -19.48 -3.83
C THR A 250 -11.94 -18.06 -4.36
N THR A 251 -11.37 -17.71 -5.52
CA THR A 251 -11.55 -16.39 -6.13
C THR A 251 -12.80 -16.33 -7.02
N VAL A 252 -13.17 -17.46 -7.63
CA VAL A 252 -14.27 -17.56 -8.59
C VAL A 252 -15.60 -17.96 -7.95
N VAL A 253 -15.55 -18.73 -6.85
CA VAL A 253 -16.72 -19.16 -6.04
C VAL A 253 -17.02 -18.13 -4.97
#